data_AF-A0A961M1R2-F1
#
_entry.id   AF-A0A961M1R2-F1
#
_cell.length_a   1.000
_cell.length_b   1.000
_cell.length_c   1.000
_cell.angle_alpha   90.00
_cell.angle_beta   90.00
_cell.angle_gamma   90.00
#
_symmetry.space_group_name_H-M   'P 1'
#
loop_
_entity.id
_entity.type
_entity.pdbx_description
1 polymer ?
#
loop_
_entity_poly.entity_id
_entity_poly.type
_entity_poly.pdbx_seq_one_letter_code
_entity_poly.pdbx_strand_id
1 'polypeptide(L)'
;MQRRFPALAAAGLALTLATPAAADITRGCRASIAVMGPIIHNNIQRLIEMDASGTCSNGRPNQCRVNAHAALRACIGAMWNERRSHAIPAACQTGTGRNNRMNWTRWVGLYPHLPHGQNSLVDRVRVEACCPSNRFDVVHVQVRYGIDGDNGCAGQVDGRFETVDQDDLNASFRIDCGQERARGLCGPIRRTTP
;
A
#
# COMPACT_ATOMS: atom_id res chain seq x y z
N MET A 1 24.82 -72.18 -43.41
CA MET A 1 24.31 -71.96 -42.04
C MET A 1 23.56 -70.64 -42.00
N GLN A 2 22.31 -70.67 -41.48
CA GLN A 2 21.50 -69.64 -40.76
C GLN A 2 21.65 -68.14 -41.10
N ARG A 3 20.65 -67.25 -41.17
CA ARG A 3 19.18 -67.20 -41.10
C ARG A 3 18.80 -65.68 -41.17
N ARG A 4 17.71 -65.34 -41.87
CA ARG A 4 16.66 -64.32 -41.55
C ARG A 4 16.93 -62.79 -41.69
N PHE A 5 16.01 -62.17 -42.45
CA PHE A 5 15.56 -60.74 -42.48
C PHE A 5 14.95 -60.26 -41.12
N PRO A 6 14.34 -59.06 -41.03
CA PRO A 6 14.84 -57.67 -41.14
C PRO A 6 14.48 -56.86 -39.86
N ALA A 7 14.92 -55.61 -39.68
CA ALA A 7 14.25 -54.69 -38.75
C ALA A 7 14.54 -53.21 -39.05
N LEU A 8 13.51 -52.51 -39.52
CA LEU A 8 13.37 -51.06 -39.39
C LEU A 8 13.55 -50.68 -37.91
N ALA A 9 14.44 -49.74 -37.63
CA ALA A 9 14.39 -48.95 -36.41
C ALA A 9 13.93 -47.54 -36.80
N ALA A 10 12.60 -47.36 -36.84
CA ALA A 10 12.00 -46.05 -36.71
C ALA A 10 12.38 -45.52 -35.31
N ALA A 11 13.38 -44.63 -35.25
CA ALA A 11 13.65 -43.87 -34.04
C ALA A 11 12.51 -42.87 -33.90
N GLY A 12 11.49 -43.28 -33.15
CA GLY A 12 10.36 -42.44 -32.78
C GLY A 12 10.88 -41.17 -32.13
N LEU A 13 10.53 -40.02 -32.71
CA LEU A 13 10.53 -38.76 -32.00
C LEU A 13 9.63 -38.93 -30.78
N ALA A 14 10.25 -39.08 -29.61
CA ALA A 14 9.54 -38.97 -28.36
C ALA A 14 9.04 -37.52 -28.26
N LEU A 15 7.79 -37.28 -28.66
CA LEU A 15 7.07 -36.08 -28.25
C LEU A 15 6.95 -36.18 -26.73
N THR A 16 7.90 -35.57 -26.03
CA THR A 16 7.71 -35.17 -24.65
C THR A 16 6.47 -34.29 -24.65
N LEU A 17 5.37 -34.84 -24.13
CA LEU A 17 4.20 -34.09 -23.67
C LEU A 17 4.70 -33.16 -22.57
N ALA A 18 5.32 -32.05 -22.95
CA ALA A 18 5.49 -30.91 -22.09
C ALA A 18 4.07 -30.43 -21.80
N THR A 19 3.50 -30.92 -20.69
CA THR A 19 2.38 -30.24 -20.05
C THR A 19 2.77 -28.76 -20.02
N PRO A 20 1.94 -27.84 -20.57
CA PRO A 20 2.29 -26.44 -20.50
C PRO A 20 2.53 -26.14 -19.03
N ALA A 21 3.78 -25.78 -18.69
CA ALA A 21 4.08 -25.29 -17.36
C ALA A 21 3.05 -24.20 -17.10
N ALA A 22 2.18 -24.41 -16.11
CA ALA A 22 1.13 -23.45 -15.81
C ALA A 22 1.85 -22.14 -15.50
N ALA A 23 1.83 -21.21 -16.46
CA ALA A 23 2.63 -20.00 -16.35
C ALA A 23 2.13 -19.21 -15.14
N ASP A 24 3.03 -18.81 -14.27
CA ASP A 24 2.68 -17.87 -13.21
C ASP A 24 2.44 -16.50 -13.83
N ILE A 25 1.32 -15.89 -13.46
CA ILE A 25 0.98 -14.52 -13.82
C ILE A 25 1.04 -13.64 -12.56
N THR A 26 1.07 -12.33 -12.76
CA THR A 26 1.02 -11.36 -11.67
C THR A 26 -0.10 -10.36 -11.88
N ARG A 27 -0.78 -9.98 -10.80
CA ARG A 27 -1.78 -8.89 -10.77
C ARG A 27 -1.51 -8.01 -9.56
N GLY A 28 -1.80 -6.72 -9.67
CA GLY A 28 -1.51 -5.73 -8.64
C GLY A 28 -2.74 -5.03 -8.09
N CYS A 29 -2.57 -4.46 -6.90
CA CYS A 29 -3.52 -3.60 -6.22
C CYS A 29 -2.78 -2.37 -5.69
N ARG A 30 -3.48 -1.27 -5.47
CA ARG A 30 -2.93 -0.05 -4.88
C ARG A 30 -3.64 0.27 -3.58
N ALA A 31 -2.96 0.95 -2.67
CA ALA A 31 -3.59 1.46 -1.47
C ALA A 31 -3.07 2.84 -1.12
N SER A 32 -3.85 3.57 -0.33
CA SER A 32 -3.40 4.81 0.29
C SER A 32 -3.92 4.95 1.71
N ILE A 33 -3.15 5.61 2.56
CA ILE A 33 -3.59 6.10 3.88
C ILE A 33 -3.74 7.60 3.77
N ALA A 34 -4.88 8.13 4.20
CA ALA A 34 -5.24 9.54 4.08
C ALA A 34 -5.76 10.10 5.40
N VAL A 35 -5.55 11.40 5.59
CA VAL A 35 -6.22 12.19 6.62
C VAL A 35 -7.40 12.94 6.00
N MET A 36 -8.51 12.99 6.71
CA MET A 36 -9.78 13.56 6.28
C MET A 36 -10.32 14.49 7.35
N GLY A 37 -11.08 15.49 6.92
CA GLY A 37 -11.77 16.40 7.82
C GLY A 37 -12.03 17.76 7.18
N PRO A 38 -12.92 18.58 7.75
CA PRO A 38 -13.34 19.87 7.18
C PRO A 38 -12.21 20.90 7.10
N ILE A 39 -11.13 20.67 7.84
CA ILE A 39 -9.95 21.53 7.91
C ILE A 39 -8.82 21.08 6.96
N ILE A 40 -8.95 19.89 6.37
CA ILE A 40 -7.98 19.35 5.41
C ILE A 40 -8.32 19.86 4.01
N HIS A 41 -7.31 20.20 3.20
CA HIS A 41 -7.52 20.65 1.82
C HIS A 41 -8.34 19.62 1.03
N ASN A 42 -9.39 20.06 0.33
CA ASN A 42 -10.37 19.19 -0.35
C ASN A 42 -11.01 18.11 0.54
N ASN A 43 -11.01 18.31 1.86
CA ASN A 43 -11.46 17.36 2.89
C ASN A 43 -10.71 16.03 2.96
N ILE A 44 -9.67 15.83 2.14
CA ILE A 44 -8.88 14.60 2.10
C ILE A 44 -7.46 14.89 1.61
N GLN A 45 -6.47 14.39 2.35
CA GLN A 45 -5.07 14.48 1.98
C GLN A 45 -4.40 13.11 2.14
N ARG A 46 -3.80 12.60 1.07
CA ARG A 46 -3.03 11.35 1.11
C ARG A 46 -1.72 11.59 1.84
N LEU A 47 -1.37 10.64 2.72
CA LEU A 47 -0.14 10.66 3.53
C LEU A 47 0.85 9.60 3.06
N ILE A 48 0.34 8.44 2.63
CA ILE A 48 1.11 7.30 2.13
C ILE A 48 0.42 6.73 0.91
N GLU A 49 1.21 6.30 -0.06
CA GLU A 49 0.75 5.45 -1.16
C GLU A 49 1.56 4.15 -1.19
N MET A 50 0.89 3.09 -1.63
CA MET A 50 1.39 1.72 -1.65
C MET A 50 0.95 1.01 -2.93
N ASP A 51 1.79 0.12 -3.44
CA ASP A 51 1.45 -0.79 -4.54
C ASP A 51 2.01 -2.18 -4.23
N ALA A 52 1.21 -3.21 -4.46
CA ALA A 52 1.58 -4.60 -4.25
C ALA A 52 1.18 -5.45 -5.45
N SER A 53 1.89 -6.55 -5.66
CA SER A 53 1.52 -7.59 -6.61
C SER A 53 1.41 -8.94 -5.96
N GLY A 54 0.54 -9.79 -6.49
CA GLY A 54 0.45 -11.19 -6.15
C GLY A 54 0.71 -12.07 -7.35
N THR A 55 1.36 -13.20 -7.09
CA THR A 55 1.70 -14.22 -8.07
C THR A 55 0.74 -15.39 -7.92
N CYS A 56 0.27 -15.94 -9.03
CA CYS A 56 -0.65 -17.08 -9.06
C CYS A 56 -0.57 -17.79 -10.43
N SER A 57 -1.06 -19.03 -10.48
CA SER A 57 -1.21 -19.77 -11.73
C SER A 57 -2.14 -19.04 -12.72
N ASN A 58 -1.84 -19.07 -14.02
CA ASN A 58 -2.60 -18.41 -15.09
C ASN A 58 -4.14 -18.58 -15.02
N GLY A 59 -4.63 -19.76 -14.59
CA GLY A 59 -6.07 -20.04 -14.47
C GLY A 59 -6.78 -19.38 -13.28
N ARG A 60 -6.09 -18.62 -12.43
CA ARG A 60 -6.65 -18.04 -11.19
C ARG A 60 -6.32 -16.56 -11.00
N PRO A 61 -6.60 -15.67 -11.96
CA PRO A 61 -6.21 -14.25 -11.90
C PRO A 61 -6.75 -13.51 -10.64
N ASN A 62 -7.92 -13.89 -10.13
CA ASN A 62 -8.45 -13.31 -8.89
C ASN A 62 -7.60 -13.66 -7.66
N GLN A 63 -6.96 -14.84 -7.64
CA GLN A 63 -6.06 -15.24 -6.54
C GLN A 63 -4.83 -14.31 -6.48
N CYS A 64 -4.28 -13.89 -7.63
CA CYS A 64 -3.19 -12.92 -7.66
C CYS A 64 -3.58 -11.61 -6.97
N ARG A 65 -4.83 -11.15 -7.16
CA ARG A 65 -5.33 -9.92 -6.53
C ARG A 65 -5.60 -10.10 -5.05
N VAL A 66 -6.17 -11.23 -4.63
CA VAL A 66 -6.31 -11.60 -3.21
C VAL A 66 -4.95 -11.60 -2.51
N ASN A 67 -3.93 -12.16 -3.16
CA ASN A 67 -2.56 -12.16 -2.66
C ASN A 67 -2.01 -10.73 -2.55
N ALA A 68 -2.16 -9.90 -3.58
CA ALA A 68 -1.75 -8.49 -3.56
C ALA A 68 -2.46 -7.70 -2.44
N HIS A 69 -3.77 -7.87 -2.30
CA HIS A 69 -4.58 -7.28 -1.24
C HIS A 69 -4.09 -7.70 0.16
N ALA A 70 -3.74 -8.97 0.35
CA ALA A 70 -3.17 -9.45 1.61
C ALA A 70 -1.84 -8.76 1.96
N ALA A 71 -0.96 -8.52 0.98
CA ALA A 71 0.28 -7.77 1.20
C ALA A 71 0.00 -6.31 1.61
N LEU A 72 -0.95 -5.64 0.94
CA LEU A 72 -1.34 -4.27 1.30
C LEU A 72 -1.93 -4.20 2.70
N ARG A 73 -2.85 -5.11 3.06
CA ARG A 73 -3.41 -5.19 4.42
C ARG A 73 -2.34 -5.40 5.48
N ALA A 74 -1.39 -6.30 5.24
CA ALA A 74 -0.28 -6.54 6.16
C ALA A 74 0.58 -5.28 6.34
N CYS A 75 0.90 -4.59 5.24
CA CYS A 75 1.63 -3.33 5.29
C CYS A 75 0.84 -2.24 6.05
N ILE A 76 -0.44 -2.03 5.74
CA ILE A 76 -1.29 -1.04 6.41
C ILE A 76 -1.39 -1.31 7.92
N GLY A 77 -1.60 -2.57 8.31
CA GLY A 77 -1.62 -2.97 9.72
C GLY A 77 -0.29 -2.68 10.42
N ALA A 78 0.84 -2.98 9.76
CA ALA A 78 2.16 -2.67 10.30
C ALA A 78 2.40 -1.15 10.42
N MET A 79 2.06 -0.36 9.39
CA MET A 79 2.13 1.10 9.40
C MET A 79 1.31 1.69 10.56
N TRP A 80 0.14 1.10 10.86
CA TRP A 80 -0.70 1.57 11.95
C TRP A 80 -0.16 1.21 13.34
N ASN A 81 0.31 -0.02 13.51
CA ASN A 81 0.92 -0.46 14.75
C ASN A 81 2.18 0.36 15.06
N GLU A 82 2.95 0.65 14.03
CA GLU A 82 4.16 1.47 14.08
C GLU A 82 3.89 2.95 13.70
N ARG A 83 2.67 3.47 13.89
CA ARG A 83 2.28 4.83 13.42
C ARG A 83 3.11 5.99 13.98
N ARG A 84 3.85 5.75 15.06
CA ARG A 84 4.79 6.70 15.68
C ARG A 84 6.24 6.46 15.26
N SER A 85 6.51 5.33 14.60
CA SER A 85 7.81 5.02 14.01
C SER A 85 8.06 5.92 12.82
N HIS A 86 9.34 6.14 12.56
CA HIS A 86 9.84 6.98 11.50
C HIS A 86 10.34 6.18 10.29
N ALA A 87 10.33 4.85 10.41
CA ALA A 87 10.71 3.92 9.37
C ALA A 87 9.46 3.34 8.68
N ILE A 88 9.63 2.92 7.43
CA ILE A 88 8.66 2.07 6.74
C ILE A 88 8.86 0.64 7.26
N PRO A 89 7.83 0.00 7.86
CA PRO A 89 7.92 -1.35 8.41
C PRO A 89 8.34 -2.38 7.36
N ALA A 90 8.95 -3.48 7.80
CA ALA A 90 9.41 -4.55 6.90
C ALA A 90 8.29 -5.09 5.98
N ALA A 91 7.07 -5.21 6.50
CA ALA A 91 5.90 -5.66 5.72
C ALA A 91 5.56 -4.73 4.53
N CYS A 92 6.04 -3.49 4.54
CA CYS A 92 5.85 -2.49 3.50
C CYS A 92 7.04 -2.36 2.55
N GLN A 93 8.12 -3.11 2.77
CA GLN A 93 9.34 -3.03 1.96
C GLN A 93 9.25 -3.91 0.71
N THR A 94 9.80 -3.43 -0.40
CA THR A 94 9.77 -4.09 -1.70
C THR A 94 10.33 -5.52 -1.63
N GLY A 95 9.65 -6.46 -2.28
CA GLY A 95 10.10 -7.85 -2.40
C GLY A 95 9.78 -8.76 -1.21
N THR A 96 9.05 -8.28 -0.20
CA THR A 96 8.64 -9.08 0.95
C THR A 96 7.52 -10.06 0.58
N GLY A 97 7.79 -11.38 0.65
CA GLY A 97 6.81 -12.46 0.43
C GLY A 97 6.88 -13.12 -0.96
N ARG A 98 6.66 -14.46 -1.03
CA ARG A 98 6.78 -15.24 -2.29
C ARG A 98 5.57 -15.07 -3.21
N ASN A 99 4.36 -15.25 -2.68
CA ASN A 99 3.13 -15.28 -3.48
C ASN A 99 2.40 -13.93 -3.48
N ASN A 100 2.79 -13.03 -2.58
CA ASN A 100 2.33 -11.67 -2.44
C ASN A 100 3.55 -10.82 -2.08
N ARG A 101 3.72 -9.68 -2.74
CA ARG A 101 4.88 -8.80 -2.56
C ARG A 101 4.49 -7.35 -2.62
N MET A 102 5.15 -6.55 -1.80
CA MET A 102 5.15 -5.11 -1.97
C MET A 102 6.00 -4.75 -3.18
N ASN A 103 5.47 -3.90 -4.06
CA ASN A 103 6.20 -3.34 -5.18
C ASN A 103 6.90 -2.07 -4.73
N TRP A 104 6.17 -1.17 -4.07
CA TRP A 104 6.71 0.03 -3.45
C TRP A 104 5.77 0.59 -2.38
N THR A 105 6.35 1.38 -1.47
CA THR A 105 5.63 2.19 -0.47
C THR A 105 6.30 3.56 -0.40
N ARG A 106 5.53 4.64 -0.42
CA ARG A 106 6.09 6.00 -0.34
C ARG A 106 5.27 6.90 0.57
N TRP A 107 6.00 7.76 1.27
CA TRP A 107 5.45 8.94 1.90
C TRP A 107 5.04 9.97 0.82
N VAL A 108 3.85 10.54 0.94
CA VAL A 108 3.33 11.57 0.02
C VAL A 108 3.73 12.96 0.49
N GLY A 109 4.22 13.80 -0.41
CA GLY A 109 4.66 15.15 -0.09
C GLY A 109 6.00 15.22 0.64
N LEU A 110 6.55 16.44 0.70
CA LEU A 110 7.82 16.77 1.35
C LEU A 110 7.53 17.70 2.53
N TYR A 111 7.99 17.32 3.72
CA TYR A 111 7.90 18.16 4.91
C TYR A 111 9.31 18.59 5.34
N PRO A 112 9.86 19.64 4.70
CA PRO A 112 11.27 20.04 4.85
C PRO A 112 11.62 20.54 6.26
N HIS A 113 10.62 20.86 7.08
CA HIS A 113 10.80 21.37 8.44
C HIS A 113 10.84 20.30 9.52
N LEU A 114 10.65 19.02 9.20
CA LEU A 114 10.76 17.92 10.16
C LEU A 114 12.24 17.52 10.31
N PRO A 115 12.95 17.90 11.39
CA PRO A 115 14.36 17.58 11.53
C PRO A 115 14.53 16.10 11.91
N HIS A 116 15.55 15.44 11.35
CA HIS A 116 16.01 14.09 11.71
C HIS A 116 14.94 13.02 11.90
N GLY A 117 13.99 12.96 10.97
CA GLY A 117 13.14 11.80 10.84
C GLY A 117 11.91 11.80 11.72
N GLN A 118 11.24 12.92 11.99
CA GLN A 118 9.83 12.88 12.45
C GLN A 118 8.85 12.52 11.32
N ASN A 119 9.21 11.52 10.51
CA ASN A 119 8.47 11.12 9.32
C ASN A 119 7.51 9.97 9.68
N SER A 120 6.79 10.11 10.79
CA SER A 120 5.79 9.13 11.22
C SER A 120 4.43 9.44 10.59
N LEU A 121 3.54 8.44 10.60
CA LEU A 121 2.18 8.62 10.13
C LEU A 121 1.45 9.67 10.99
N VAL A 122 1.63 9.61 12.31
CA VAL A 122 0.99 10.56 13.25
C VAL A 122 1.51 11.99 13.07
N ASP A 123 2.80 12.18 12.85
CA ASP A 123 3.36 13.53 12.68
C ASP A 123 2.85 14.17 11.39
N ARG A 124 2.74 13.38 10.32
CA ARG A 124 2.17 13.84 9.05
C ARG A 124 0.69 14.21 9.16
N VAL A 125 -0.10 13.43 9.91
CA VAL A 125 -1.49 13.77 10.23
C VAL A 125 -1.57 15.14 10.92
N ARG A 126 -0.70 15.39 11.90
CA ARG A 126 -0.68 16.67 12.63
C ARG A 126 -0.22 17.82 11.75
N VAL A 127 0.79 17.60 10.91
CA VAL A 127 1.26 18.64 9.98
C VAL A 127 0.14 19.05 9.05
N GLU A 128 -0.55 18.10 8.43
CA GLU A 128 -1.68 18.38 7.53
C GLU A 128 -2.85 19.05 8.25
N ALA A 129 -3.09 18.68 9.51
CA ALA A 129 -4.16 19.30 10.29
C ALA A 129 -3.84 20.75 10.72
N CYS A 130 -2.59 21.03 11.09
CA CYS A 130 -2.24 22.27 11.77
C CYS A 130 -1.49 23.30 10.91
N CYS A 131 -0.70 22.84 9.94
CA CYS A 131 0.27 23.69 9.25
C CYS A 131 -0.31 24.48 8.06
N PRO A 132 -1.04 23.86 7.11
CA PRO A 132 -1.55 24.55 5.92
C PRO A 132 -2.42 25.79 6.21
N SER A 133 -3.18 25.76 7.31
CA SER A 133 -4.16 26.82 7.64
C SER A 133 -3.75 27.71 8.82
N ASN A 134 -2.51 27.67 9.29
CA ASN A 134 -2.07 28.52 10.42
C ASN A 134 -2.94 28.44 11.69
N ARG A 135 -3.47 27.25 11.97
CA ARG A 135 -4.37 26.96 13.10
C ARG A 135 -3.63 26.94 14.44
N PHE A 136 -4.28 27.45 15.49
CA PHE A 136 -3.83 27.41 16.89
C PHE A 136 -4.89 26.80 17.84
N ASP A 137 -6.07 26.51 17.31
CA ASP A 137 -7.20 25.87 17.97
C ASP A 137 -7.07 24.33 18.00
N VAL A 138 -7.98 23.69 18.71
CA VAL A 138 -8.11 22.23 18.72
C VAL A 138 -8.94 21.79 17.51
N VAL A 139 -8.40 20.87 16.71
CA VAL A 139 -9.06 20.33 15.52
C VAL A 139 -9.34 18.85 15.65
N HIS A 140 -10.34 18.39 14.90
CA HIS A 140 -10.69 16.97 14.79
C HIS A 140 -10.49 16.50 13.35
N VAL A 141 -9.70 15.46 13.17
CA VAL A 141 -9.44 14.83 11.88
C VAL A 141 -9.59 13.33 11.98
N GLN A 142 -9.81 12.68 10.85
CA GLN A 142 -9.96 11.24 10.75
C GLN A 142 -8.85 10.68 9.87
N VAL A 143 -8.30 9.53 10.23
CA VAL A 143 -7.37 8.78 9.37
C VAL A 143 -8.09 7.54 8.86
N ARG A 144 -8.04 7.34 7.55
CA ARG A 144 -8.61 6.18 6.84
C ARG A 144 -7.61 5.64 5.84
N TYR A 145 -7.89 4.45 5.33
CA TYR A 145 -7.19 3.90 4.18
C TYR A 145 -8.18 3.37 3.16
N GLY A 146 -7.75 3.36 1.90
CA GLY A 146 -8.47 2.71 0.80
C GLY A 146 -7.54 1.76 0.06
N ILE A 147 -8.10 0.65 -0.43
CA ILE A 147 -7.43 -0.27 -1.36
C ILE A 147 -8.23 -0.26 -2.67
N ASP A 148 -7.55 0.09 -3.75
CA ASP A 148 -8.10 0.28 -5.09
C ASP A 148 -7.54 -0.76 -6.08
N GLY A 149 -8.35 -1.14 -7.07
CA GLY A 149 -7.97 -2.03 -8.16
C GLY A 149 -9.15 -2.83 -8.73
N ASP A 150 -8.86 -3.83 -9.56
CA ASP A 150 -9.86 -4.71 -10.15
C ASP A 150 -10.45 -5.74 -9.15
N ASN A 151 -11.50 -6.49 -9.55
CA ASN A 151 -12.13 -7.57 -8.75
C ASN A 151 -11.10 -8.46 -8.03
N GLY A 152 -11.11 -8.46 -6.70
CA GLY A 152 -10.12 -9.14 -5.84
C GLY A 152 -9.13 -8.22 -5.12
N CYS A 153 -9.07 -6.92 -5.48
CA CYS A 153 -8.34 -5.89 -4.74
C CYS A 153 -9.17 -5.22 -3.65
N ALA A 154 -10.47 -5.02 -3.89
CA ALA A 154 -11.44 -4.71 -2.85
C ALA A 154 -12.01 -6.04 -2.35
N GLY A 155 -12.01 -6.29 -1.04
CA GLY A 155 -12.30 -7.60 -0.44
C GLY A 155 -13.70 -8.23 -0.68
N GLN A 156 -14.47 -7.79 -1.68
CA GLN A 156 -15.76 -8.39 -2.07
C GLN A 156 -15.85 -8.67 -3.59
N VAL A 157 -16.63 -9.70 -3.92
CA VAL A 157 -16.70 -10.39 -5.23
C VAL A 157 -17.68 -9.72 -6.21
N ASP A 158 -18.41 -8.68 -5.80
CA ASP A 158 -19.59 -8.19 -6.55
C ASP A 158 -19.35 -6.93 -7.42
N GLY A 159 -18.16 -6.79 -8.00
CA GLY A 159 -17.96 -6.04 -9.23
C GLY A 159 -18.30 -4.54 -9.23
N ARG A 160 -18.52 -3.93 -8.06
CA ARG A 160 -18.75 -2.49 -7.93
C ARG A 160 -17.65 -1.85 -7.11
N PHE A 161 -16.97 -0.92 -7.78
CA PHE A 161 -15.90 -0.10 -7.25
C PHE A 161 -16.48 0.91 -6.26
N GLU A 162 -16.32 0.64 -4.98
CA GLU A 162 -16.31 1.69 -3.98
C GLU A 162 -15.04 1.50 -3.16
N THR A 163 -14.37 2.61 -2.85
CA THR A 163 -13.36 2.68 -1.79
C THR A 163 -13.93 1.93 -0.59
N VAL A 164 -13.45 0.71 -0.33
CA VAL A 164 -13.91 -0.01 0.85
C VAL A 164 -13.15 0.61 2.01
N ASP A 165 -13.77 1.62 2.62
CA ASP A 165 -13.39 2.11 3.94
C ASP A 165 -13.49 0.89 4.88
N GLN A 166 -12.36 0.24 5.11
CA GLN A 166 -12.32 -0.87 6.05
C GLN A 166 -12.08 -0.28 7.45
N ASP A 167 -13.04 -0.52 8.34
CA ASP A 167 -13.08 0.02 9.72
C ASP A 167 -11.88 -0.38 10.58
N ASP A 168 -11.06 -1.32 10.12
CA ASP A 168 -9.82 -1.81 10.74
C ASP A 168 -8.82 -0.67 11.06
N LEU A 169 -8.86 0.43 10.30
CA LEU A 169 -8.07 1.64 10.54
C LEU A 169 -8.96 2.85 10.26
N ASN A 170 -9.89 3.08 11.18
CA ASN A 170 -10.70 4.29 11.25
C ASN A 170 -10.45 4.97 12.60
N ALA A 171 -9.62 6.01 12.61
CA ALA A 171 -9.21 6.66 13.84
C ALA A 171 -9.46 8.17 13.81
N SER A 172 -10.19 8.65 14.82
CA SER A 172 -10.41 10.07 15.06
C SER A 172 -9.32 10.63 15.96
N PHE A 173 -8.69 11.72 15.52
CA PHE A 173 -7.68 12.45 16.26
C PHE A 173 -8.22 13.81 16.70
N ARG A 174 -8.10 14.09 18.00
CA ARG A 174 -8.21 15.45 18.54
C ARG A 174 -6.80 16.01 18.66
N ILE A 175 -6.51 17.10 17.95
CA ILE A 175 -5.16 17.67 17.84
C ILE A 175 -5.20 19.12 18.33
N ASP A 176 -4.37 19.45 19.33
CA ASP A 176 -4.17 20.83 19.79
C ASP A 176 -3.07 21.48 18.94
N CYS A 177 -3.46 22.25 17.93
CA CYS A 177 -2.50 22.85 17.00
C CYS A 177 -1.64 23.94 17.65
N GLY A 178 -2.13 24.60 18.70
CA GLY A 178 -1.34 25.54 19.50
C GLY A 178 -0.16 24.84 20.17
N GLN A 179 -0.41 23.71 20.83
CA GLN A 179 0.65 22.91 21.45
C GLN A 179 1.62 22.31 20.44
N GLU A 180 1.12 21.72 19.34
CA GLU A 180 2.01 21.11 18.34
C GLU A 180 2.90 22.16 17.65
N ARG A 181 2.38 23.38 17.40
CA ARG A 181 3.18 24.50 16.90
C ARG A 181 4.21 24.99 17.91
N ALA A 182 3.86 25.06 19.19
CA ALA A 182 4.81 25.41 20.25
C ALA A 182 5.98 24.40 20.33
N ARG A 183 5.75 23.14 19.91
CA ARG A 183 6.77 22.09 19.76
C ARG A 183 7.56 22.17 18.45
N GLY A 184 7.25 23.13 17.57
CA GLY A 184 7.97 23.35 16.31
C GLY A 184 7.46 22.57 15.11
N LEU A 185 6.29 21.90 15.19
CA LEU A 185 5.77 21.02 14.13
C LEU A 185 5.70 21.70 12.74
N CYS A 186 5.33 22.97 12.70
CA CYS A 186 5.16 23.73 11.44
C CYS A 186 6.39 24.58 11.07
N GLY A 187 7.53 24.37 11.73
CA GLY A 187 8.70 25.23 11.60
C GLY A 187 8.53 26.60 12.28
N PRO A 188 9.55 27.48 12.20
CA PRO A 188 9.46 28.83 12.75
C PRO A 188 8.38 29.62 12.02
N ILE A 189 7.50 30.29 12.78
CA ILE A 189 6.53 31.24 12.23
C ILE A 189 7.34 32.32 11.51
N ARG A 190 7.36 32.31 10.18
CA ARG A 190 7.81 33.48 9.41
C ARG A 190 6.75 34.55 9.64
N ARG A 191 6.98 35.42 10.63
CA ARG A 191 6.33 36.74 10.66
C ARG A 191 6.77 37.41 9.37
N THR A 192 5.93 37.39 8.34
CA THR A 192 5.96 38.47 7.36
C THR A 192 5.62 39.72 8.16
N THR A 193 6.66 40.47 8.53
CA THR A 193 6.53 41.84 9.03
C THR A 193 5.63 42.65 8.07
N PRO A 194 4.86 43.60 8.62
CA PRO A 194 3.57 44.06 8.11
C PRO A 194 3.59 44.61 6.69
#